data_AF-W7YCN1-F1
#
_entry.id   AF-W7YCN1-F1
#
_cell.length_a   1.000
_cell.length_b   1.000
_cell.length_c   1.000
_cell.angle_alpha   90.00
_cell.angle_beta   90.00
_cell.angle_gamma   90.00
#
_symmetry.space_group_name_H-M   'P 1'
#
loop_
_entity.id
_entity.type
_entity.pdbx_description
1 polymer ?
#
loop_
_entity_poly.entity_id
_entity_poly.type
_entity_poly.pdbx_seq_one_letter_code
_entity_poly.pdbx_strand_id
1 'polypeptide(L)'
;MRRSEFSIEEEQEIEQFLSTMTFGFLGTVGEDGRPRVTPLNFVYTNGLFYFHGSRIGEKMEHLKHNPIVSFSVADEYAIIPSYFTDPHMACPATAFFKSVTVSGTAEVVKDIEEKASSFSFFMKKLQPEGGYDPIDAENPKYRSRLNGVAVVKITPDHMSTKFKFGQNLTESKRNDVLNGLTQRSSDRDQETAEMIRGLACPHMESKSKNE
;
A
#
# COMPACT_ATOMS: atom_id res chain seq x y z
N MET A 1 -12.70 -10.34 6.39
CA MET A 1 -13.14 -9.49 5.26
C MET A 1 -14.46 -10.01 4.69
N ARG A 2 -15.41 -9.15 4.26
CA ARG A 2 -16.75 -9.59 3.77
C ARG A 2 -16.72 -10.33 2.42
N ARG A 3 -15.74 -10.04 1.56
CA ARG A 3 -15.59 -10.62 0.21
C ARG A 3 -14.16 -11.13 0.04
N SER A 4 -13.96 -12.42 0.25
CA SER A 4 -12.64 -13.08 0.23
C SER A 4 -12.03 -13.15 -1.16
N GLU A 5 -12.83 -13.05 -2.22
CA GLU A 5 -12.37 -13.09 -3.61
C GLU A 5 -11.49 -11.89 -4.02
N PHE A 6 -11.43 -10.85 -3.17
CA PHE A 6 -10.53 -9.70 -3.37
C PHE A 6 -9.28 -9.77 -2.48
N SER A 7 -9.17 -10.79 -1.63
CA SER A 7 -8.04 -10.97 -0.72
C SER A 7 -6.84 -11.42 -1.52
N ILE A 8 -5.68 -10.86 -1.21
CA ILE A 8 -4.40 -11.30 -1.76
C ILE A 8 -3.52 -11.72 -0.59
N GLU A 9 -3.13 -12.99 -0.58
CA GLU A 9 -2.30 -13.56 0.48
C GLU A 9 -0.83 -13.68 0.05
N GLU A 10 -0.55 -13.52 -1.24
CA GLU A 10 0.80 -13.61 -1.78
C GLU A 10 1.64 -12.38 -1.39
N GLU A 11 2.60 -12.60 -0.51
CA GLU A 11 3.45 -11.56 0.07
C GLU A 11 4.18 -10.74 -0.99
N GLN A 12 4.64 -11.37 -2.08
CA GLN A 12 5.34 -10.69 -3.17
C GLN A 12 4.46 -9.65 -3.88
N GLU A 13 3.18 -9.94 -4.11
CA GLU A 13 2.25 -8.97 -4.72
C GLU A 13 1.98 -7.78 -3.78
N ILE A 14 1.92 -8.04 -2.47
CA ILE A 14 1.72 -7.02 -1.44
C ILE A 14 2.95 -6.11 -1.36
N GLU A 15 4.15 -6.70 -1.30
CA GLU A 15 5.41 -5.96 -1.29
C GLU A 15 5.58 -5.13 -2.56
N GLN A 16 5.29 -5.70 -3.72
CA GLN A 16 5.35 -4.99 -4.99
C GLN A 16 4.41 -3.78 -4.98
N PHE A 17 3.16 -3.95 -4.56
CA PHE A 17 2.22 -2.84 -4.46
C PHE A 17 2.70 -1.77 -3.46
N LEU A 18 3.15 -2.15 -2.26
CA LEU A 18 3.62 -1.19 -1.27
C LEU A 18 4.91 -0.47 -1.69
N SER A 19 5.72 -1.10 -2.56
CA SER A 19 6.94 -0.50 -3.10
C SER A 19 6.66 0.65 -4.08
N THR A 20 5.53 0.62 -4.80
CA THR A 20 5.18 1.68 -5.77
C THR A 20 4.54 2.91 -5.11
N MET A 21 4.07 2.79 -3.86
CA MET A 21 3.29 3.84 -3.18
C MET A 21 4.15 4.72 -2.29
N THR A 22 4.36 5.99 -2.63
CA THR A 22 5.29 6.87 -1.88
C THR A 22 4.81 7.28 -0.49
N PHE A 23 3.49 7.35 -0.28
CA PHE A 23 2.87 7.73 0.99
C PHE A 23 1.66 6.85 1.31
N GLY A 24 1.26 6.87 2.59
CA GLY A 24 0.07 6.22 3.10
C GLY A 24 -0.57 7.04 4.20
N PHE A 25 -1.66 6.54 4.77
CA PHE A 25 -2.51 7.24 5.71
C PHE A 25 -2.43 6.58 7.09
N LEU A 26 -1.80 7.28 8.04
CA LEU A 26 -1.69 6.87 9.43
C LEU A 26 -2.88 7.37 10.25
N GLY A 27 -3.68 6.44 10.76
CA GLY A 27 -4.70 6.67 11.77
C GLY A 27 -4.14 6.55 13.19
N THR A 28 -4.32 7.60 13.99
CA THR A 28 -3.97 7.68 15.41
C THR A 28 -5.17 8.14 16.23
N VAL A 29 -5.14 7.93 17.55
CA VAL A 29 -6.19 8.42 18.47
C VAL A 29 -5.54 9.26 19.56
N GLY A 30 -6.05 10.47 19.75
CA GLY A 30 -5.61 11.38 20.82
C GLY A 30 -6.14 10.97 22.20
N GLU A 31 -5.63 11.59 23.24
CA GLU A 31 -6.04 11.32 24.64
C GLU A 31 -7.54 11.61 24.90
N ASP A 32 -8.12 12.56 24.16
CA ASP A 32 -9.54 12.86 24.21
C ASP A 32 -10.41 11.89 23.39
N GLY A 33 -9.81 10.82 22.85
CA GLY A 33 -10.45 9.81 22.01
C GLY A 33 -10.70 10.24 20.57
N ARG A 34 -10.25 11.43 20.13
CA ARG A 34 -10.46 11.88 18.76
C ARG A 34 -9.52 11.17 17.78
N PRO A 35 -10.04 10.60 16.67
CA PRO A 35 -9.20 10.02 15.65
C PRO A 35 -8.57 11.10 14.78
N ARG A 36 -7.36 10.82 14.29
CA ARG A 36 -6.68 11.65 13.30
C ARG A 36 -5.99 10.81 12.25
N VAL A 37 -6.19 11.20 10.98
CA VAL A 37 -5.54 10.59 9.82
C VAL A 37 -4.46 11.53 9.29
N THR A 38 -3.23 11.03 9.17
CA THR A 38 -2.07 11.80 8.70
C THR A 38 -1.46 11.12 7.47
N PRO A 39 -1.45 11.76 6.29
CA PRO A 39 -0.68 11.26 5.16
C PRO A 39 0.82 11.43 5.45
N LEU A 40 1.61 10.40 5.19
CA LEU A 40 3.06 10.43 5.40
C LEU A 40 3.80 9.46 4.48
N ASN A 41 5.06 9.76 4.19
CA ASN A 41 5.93 8.87 3.43
C ASN A 41 6.25 7.63 4.25
N PHE A 42 6.26 6.47 3.59
CA PHE A 42 6.56 5.20 4.25
C PHE A 42 7.42 4.28 3.37
N VAL A 43 8.08 3.34 4.03
CA VAL A 43 8.64 2.14 3.41
C VAL A 43 8.10 0.90 4.10
N TYR A 44 7.99 -0.18 3.34
CA TYR A 44 7.63 -1.50 3.85
C TYR A 44 8.79 -2.45 3.57
N THR A 45 9.29 -3.11 4.60
CA THR A 45 10.41 -4.06 4.49
C THR A 45 10.37 -5.05 5.65
N ASN A 46 10.64 -6.32 5.37
CA ASN A 46 10.68 -7.39 6.37
C ASN A 46 9.39 -7.47 7.21
N GLY A 47 8.22 -7.30 6.58
CA GLY A 47 6.94 -7.32 7.28
C GLY A 47 6.60 -6.07 8.09
N LEU A 48 7.47 -5.05 8.12
CA LEU A 48 7.32 -3.86 8.96
C LEU A 48 7.13 -2.60 8.11
N PHE A 49 6.30 -1.68 8.60
CA PHE A 49 6.16 -0.34 8.00
C PHE A 49 7.01 0.65 8.77
N TYR A 50 7.77 1.47 8.07
CA TYR A 50 8.56 2.55 8.67
C TYR A 50 8.13 3.90 8.11
N PHE A 51 8.05 4.89 8.98
CA PHE A 51 7.92 6.29 8.60
C PHE A 51 8.84 7.17 9.44
N HIS A 52 9.09 8.38 8.96
CA HIS A 52 9.93 9.35 9.67
C HIS A 52 9.21 10.69 9.87
N GLY A 53 9.73 11.52 10.77
CA GLY A 53 9.24 12.88 10.95
C GLY A 53 9.81 13.58 12.17
N SER A 54 9.17 14.70 12.55
CA SER A 54 9.51 15.44 13.77
C SER A 54 9.40 14.55 15.01
N ARG A 55 10.34 14.74 15.95
CA ARG A 55 10.37 14.10 17.27
C ARG A 55 9.29 14.62 18.22
N ILE A 56 8.70 15.77 17.91
CA ILE A 56 7.67 16.44 18.69
C ILE A 56 6.45 16.76 17.82
N GLY A 57 5.31 16.93 18.48
CA GLY A 57 4.06 17.34 17.86
C GLY A 57 2.95 16.32 18.09
N GLU A 58 1.75 16.70 17.70
CA GLU A 58 0.50 15.98 17.98
C GLU A 58 0.57 14.48 17.66
N LYS A 59 1.12 14.10 16.49
CA LYS A 59 1.32 12.69 16.13
C LYS A 59 2.12 11.93 17.20
N MET A 60 3.21 12.51 17.69
CA MET A 60 4.07 11.85 18.67
C MET A 60 3.41 11.77 20.04
N GLU A 61 2.61 12.78 20.42
CA GLU A 61 1.80 12.72 21.63
C GLU A 61 0.72 11.65 21.55
N HIS A 62 0.04 11.52 20.40
CA HIS A 62 -0.93 10.44 20.17
C HIS A 62 -0.27 9.07 20.32
N LEU A 63 0.87 8.85 19.66
CA LEU A 63 1.60 7.56 19.73
C LEU A 63 2.10 7.24 21.14
N LYS A 64 2.46 8.26 21.92
CA LYS A 64 2.86 8.10 23.32
C LYS A 64 1.67 7.72 24.21
N HIS A 65 0.49 8.29 23.94
CA HIS A 65 -0.74 7.97 24.66
C HIS A 65 -1.29 6.59 24.28
N ASN A 66 -1.37 6.29 22.97
CA ASN A 66 -1.88 5.04 22.43
C ASN A 66 -1.02 4.60 21.22
N PRO A 67 -0.20 3.55 21.37
CA PRO A 67 0.64 3.06 20.28
C PRO A 67 -0.13 2.23 19.24
N ILE A 68 -1.39 1.88 19.50
CA ILE A 68 -2.22 1.13 18.55
C ILE A 68 -2.66 2.09 17.45
N VAL A 69 -2.31 1.74 16.20
CA VAL A 69 -2.55 2.58 15.02
C VAL A 69 -3.22 1.78 13.92
N SER A 70 -3.86 2.51 13.01
CA SER A 70 -4.20 1.98 11.69
C SER A 70 -3.31 2.61 10.64
N PHE A 71 -2.88 1.84 9.64
CA PHE A 71 -2.17 2.36 8.48
C PHE A 71 -2.85 1.87 7.21
N SER A 72 -3.11 2.76 6.26
CA SER A 72 -3.76 2.40 4.99
C SER A 72 -3.02 2.95 3.79
N VAL A 73 -2.91 2.14 2.76
CA VAL A 73 -2.36 2.49 1.45
C VAL A 73 -3.37 2.07 0.41
N ALA A 74 -3.70 2.94 -0.53
CA ALA A 74 -4.66 2.64 -1.59
C ALA A 74 -4.27 3.35 -2.89
N ASP A 75 -4.57 2.70 -4.00
CA ASP A 75 -4.36 3.23 -5.35
C ASP A 75 -5.56 2.88 -6.24
N GLU A 76 -6.13 3.90 -6.89
CA GLU A 76 -7.26 3.75 -7.80
C GLU A 76 -6.76 3.52 -9.22
N TYR A 77 -7.15 2.38 -9.80
CA TYR A 77 -6.74 2.00 -11.15
C TYR A 77 -7.72 2.55 -12.19
N ALA A 78 -9.02 2.34 -11.98
CA ALA A 78 -10.04 2.86 -12.88
C ALA A 78 -11.42 2.96 -12.22
N ILE A 79 -12.16 4.00 -12.60
CA ILE A 79 -13.61 4.02 -12.42
C ILE A 79 -14.26 3.20 -13.52
N ILE A 80 -15.05 2.20 -13.14
CA ILE A 80 -15.87 1.38 -14.02
C ILE A 80 -17.29 1.95 -13.99
N PRO A 81 -17.73 2.64 -15.06
CA PRO A 81 -19.09 3.14 -15.14
C PRO A 81 -20.06 1.97 -15.33
N SER A 82 -21.30 2.14 -14.87
CA SER A 82 -22.28 1.05 -14.93
C SER A 82 -22.62 0.62 -16.35
N TYR A 83 -22.63 1.56 -17.30
CA TYR A 83 -22.92 1.32 -18.72
C TYR A 83 -21.91 0.41 -19.43
N PHE A 84 -20.77 0.07 -18.79
CA PHE A 84 -19.92 -1.00 -19.30
C PHE A 84 -20.58 -2.37 -19.22
N THR A 85 -21.54 -2.58 -18.30
CA THR A 85 -22.19 -3.90 -18.12
C THR A 85 -23.71 -3.84 -18.14
N ASP A 86 -24.30 -2.66 -17.97
CA ASP A 86 -25.74 -2.45 -18.07
C ASP A 86 -26.05 -0.99 -18.46
N PRO A 87 -26.69 -0.74 -19.61
CA PRO A 87 -26.94 0.61 -20.11
C PRO A 87 -27.98 1.40 -19.31
N HIS A 88 -28.74 0.74 -18.42
CA HIS A 88 -29.84 1.36 -17.69
C HIS A 88 -29.64 1.34 -16.16
N MET A 89 -29.03 0.29 -15.60
CA MET A 89 -28.79 0.22 -14.16
C MET A 89 -27.57 1.04 -13.74
N ALA A 90 -27.71 1.85 -12.68
CA ALA A 90 -26.59 2.61 -12.10
C ALA A 90 -25.74 1.78 -11.11
N CYS A 91 -26.33 0.75 -10.49
CA CYS A 91 -25.72 -0.01 -9.40
C CYS A 91 -24.35 -0.66 -9.72
N PRO A 92 -24.05 -1.11 -10.96
CA PRO A 92 -22.75 -1.72 -11.26
C PRO A 92 -21.55 -0.74 -11.22
N ALA A 93 -21.79 0.57 -11.17
CA ALA A 93 -20.71 1.56 -11.15
C ALA A 93 -19.80 1.37 -9.93
N THR A 94 -18.47 1.35 -10.15
CA THR A 94 -17.53 1.08 -9.06
C THR A 94 -16.10 1.51 -9.38
N ALA A 95 -15.24 1.60 -8.38
CA ALA A 95 -13.80 1.74 -8.56
C ALA A 95 -13.11 0.36 -8.54
N PHE A 96 -12.16 0.17 -9.43
CA PHE A 96 -11.12 -0.88 -9.36
C PHE A 96 -9.87 -0.27 -8.75
N PHE A 97 -9.30 -0.98 -7.77
CA PHE A 97 -8.27 -0.44 -6.91
C PHE A 97 -7.46 -1.55 -6.22
N LYS A 98 -6.28 -1.17 -5.73
CA LYS A 98 -5.52 -1.96 -4.73
C LYS A 98 -5.54 -1.22 -3.41
N SER A 99 -5.64 -1.95 -2.30
CA SER A 99 -5.44 -1.38 -0.97
C SER A 99 -4.84 -2.38 0.01
N VAL A 100 -4.04 -1.87 0.93
CA VAL A 100 -3.54 -2.56 2.13
C VAL A 100 -3.93 -1.73 3.34
N THR A 101 -4.61 -2.36 4.30
CA THR A 101 -4.97 -1.75 5.58
C THR A 101 -4.41 -2.60 6.71
N VAL A 102 -3.77 -1.94 7.65
CA VAL A 102 -3.12 -2.54 8.81
C VAL A 102 -3.75 -1.99 10.08
N SER A 103 -3.93 -2.86 11.06
CA SER A 103 -4.01 -2.52 12.47
C SER A 103 -2.73 -3.05 13.11
N GLY A 104 -2.02 -2.21 13.84
CA GLY A 104 -0.71 -2.59 14.39
C GLY A 104 -0.28 -1.70 15.52
N THR A 105 0.92 -1.99 16.03
CA THR A 105 1.54 -1.23 17.12
C THR A 105 2.72 -0.43 16.60
N ALA A 106 2.69 0.88 16.86
CA ALA A 106 3.75 1.82 16.49
C ALA A 106 4.78 2.00 17.61
N GLU A 107 6.06 1.97 17.28
CA GLU A 107 7.17 2.16 18.20
C GLU A 107 8.24 3.10 17.61
N VAL A 108 8.75 4.03 18.41
CA VAL A 108 9.90 4.85 18.02
C VAL A 108 11.17 4.00 17.97
N VAL A 109 11.83 3.97 16.82
CA VAL A 109 13.09 3.27 16.63
C VAL A 109 14.20 4.00 17.39
N LYS A 110 14.87 3.30 18.30
CA LYS A 110 15.97 3.83 19.13
C LYS A 110 17.34 3.47 18.58
N ASP A 111 17.47 2.29 17.97
CA ASP A 111 18.73 1.85 17.38
C ASP A 111 19.08 2.69 16.15
N ILE A 112 20.31 3.20 16.11
CA ILE A 112 20.73 4.11 15.04
C ILE A 112 21.00 3.36 13.74
N GLU A 113 21.40 2.09 13.81
CA GLU A 113 21.61 1.25 12.63
C GLU A 113 20.26 0.91 11.98
N GLU A 114 19.26 0.52 12.75
CA GLU A 114 17.89 0.35 12.25
C GLU A 114 17.36 1.64 11.58
N LYS A 115 17.64 2.82 12.16
CA LYS A 115 17.29 4.11 11.54
C LYS A 115 18.00 4.32 10.20
N ALA A 116 19.31 4.14 10.15
CA ALA A 116 20.10 4.29 8.92
C ALA A 116 19.61 3.34 7.82
N SER A 117 19.32 2.09 8.18
CA SER A 117 18.73 1.09 7.30
C SER A 117 17.36 1.52 6.77
N SER A 118 16.46 1.98 7.64
CA SER A 118 15.13 2.48 7.23
C SER A 118 15.22 3.62 6.23
N PHE A 119 16.13 4.58 6.43
CA PHE A 119 16.35 5.68 5.49
C PHE A 119 16.99 5.21 4.18
N SER A 120 17.84 4.19 4.22
CA SER A 120 18.38 3.57 3.00
C SER A 120 17.25 2.96 2.15
N PHE A 121 16.24 2.35 2.76
CA PHE A 121 15.03 1.91 2.04
C PHE A 121 14.22 3.08 1.49
N PHE A 122 14.10 4.19 2.24
CA PHE A 122 13.46 5.40 1.71
C PHE A 122 14.15 5.90 0.45
N MET A 123 15.48 5.94 0.47
CA MET A 123 16.23 6.44 -0.68
C MET A 123 16.15 5.50 -1.88
N LYS A 124 16.16 4.18 -1.68
CA LYS A 124 15.89 3.20 -2.75
C LYS A 124 14.52 3.41 -3.41
N LYS A 125 13.53 3.83 -2.62
CA LYS A 125 12.15 4.06 -3.08
C LYS A 125 11.95 5.43 -3.74
N LEU A 126 12.56 6.48 -3.19
CA LEU A 126 12.33 7.87 -3.60
C LEU A 126 13.32 8.37 -4.66
N GLN A 127 14.52 7.81 -4.69
CA GLN A 127 15.61 8.19 -5.58
C GLN A 127 16.40 6.93 -6.00
N PRO A 128 15.76 5.97 -6.71
CA PRO A 128 16.37 4.71 -7.11
C PRO A 128 17.61 4.87 -7.99
N GLU A 129 17.73 5.98 -8.72
CA GLU A 129 18.88 6.33 -9.55
C GLU A 129 20.16 6.63 -8.75
N GLY A 130 20.07 6.75 -7.42
CA GLY A 130 21.22 7.07 -6.57
C GLY A 130 21.60 8.55 -6.65
N GLY A 131 22.90 8.87 -6.60
CA GLY A 131 23.39 10.26 -6.54
C GLY A 131 23.56 10.81 -5.12
N TYR A 132 23.61 9.92 -4.12
CA TYR A 132 23.88 10.23 -2.73
C TYR A 132 24.86 9.19 -2.14
N ASP A 133 25.63 9.59 -1.13
CA ASP A 133 26.44 8.65 -0.35
C ASP A 133 25.51 7.71 0.44
N PRO A 134 25.87 6.43 0.64
CA PRO A 134 25.12 5.52 1.51
C PRO A 134 24.92 6.11 2.91
N ILE A 135 23.73 5.90 3.47
CA ILE A 135 23.40 6.36 4.82
C ILE A 135 24.04 5.40 5.82
N ASP A 136 25.12 5.86 6.43
CA ASP A 136 25.94 5.13 7.40
C ASP A 136 25.81 5.79 8.78
N ALA A 137 25.47 5.01 9.82
CA ALA A 137 25.30 5.49 11.18
C ALA A 137 26.61 5.93 11.85
N GLU A 138 27.75 5.42 11.38
CA GLU A 138 29.08 5.76 11.88
C GLU A 138 29.66 6.99 11.17
N ASN A 139 29.14 7.35 10.00
CA ASN A 139 29.50 8.58 9.31
C ASN A 139 29.00 9.81 10.09
N PRO A 140 29.89 10.71 10.56
CA PRO A 140 29.50 11.87 11.37
C PRO A 140 28.49 12.80 10.69
N LYS A 141 28.50 12.89 9.34
CA LYS A 141 27.55 13.71 8.57
C LYS A 141 26.11 13.23 8.71
N TYR A 142 25.91 11.91 8.75
CA TYR A 142 24.59 11.29 8.88
C TYR A 142 24.19 11.11 10.34
N ARG A 143 25.12 10.73 11.22
CA ARG A 143 24.86 10.46 12.64
C ARG A 143 24.09 11.59 13.34
N SER A 144 24.52 12.84 13.16
CA SER A 144 23.83 14.01 13.74
C SER A 144 22.41 14.17 13.20
N ARG A 145 22.21 13.98 11.90
CA ARG A 145 20.90 14.09 11.24
C ARG A 145 19.95 12.97 11.66
N LEU A 146 20.47 11.74 11.74
CA LEU A 146 19.74 10.57 12.24
C LEU A 146 19.25 10.82 13.67
N ASN A 147 20.06 11.43 14.54
CA ASN A 147 19.63 11.78 15.91
C ASN A 147 18.57 12.90 15.97
N GLY A 148 18.55 13.79 14.98
CA GLY A 148 17.60 14.90 14.90
C GLY A 148 16.18 14.51 14.48
N VAL A 149 16.01 13.36 13.82
CA VAL A 149 14.72 12.91 13.25
C VAL A 149 14.17 11.71 14.03
N ALA A 150 12.85 11.59 14.12
CA ALA A 150 12.22 10.35 14.60
C ALA A 150 12.01 9.39 13.43
N VAL A 151 12.26 8.11 13.67
CA VAL A 151 11.76 7.01 12.84
C VAL A 151 10.84 6.20 13.72
N VAL A 152 9.69 5.82 13.16
CA VAL A 152 8.70 5.00 13.84
C VAL A 152 8.46 3.77 12.97
N LYS A 153 8.49 2.61 13.60
CA LYS A 153 8.09 1.34 12.99
C LYS A 153 6.68 0.99 13.42
N ILE A 154 5.91 0.37 12.53
CA ILE A 154 4.61 -0.23 12.83
C ILE A 154 4.77 -1.72 12.59
N THR A 155 4.55 -2.51 13.64
CA THR A 155 4.43 -3.96 13.57
C THR A 155 2.96 -4.31 13.34
N PRO A 156 2.61 -4.92 12.19
CA PRO A 156 1.23 -5.32 11.92
C PRO A 156 0.77 -6.42 12.88
N ASP A 157 -0.37 -6.20 13.55
CA ASP A 157 -1.09 -7.27 14.27
C ASP A 157 -2.09 -7.96 13.33
N HIS A 158 -2.73 -7.16 12.48
CA HIS A 158 -3.63 -7.60 11.43
C HIS A 158 -3.40 -6.80 10.16
N MET A 159 -3.28 -7.49 9.03
CA MET A 159 -3.16 -6.89 7.71
C MET A 159 -4.27 -7.44 6.80
N SER A 160 -4.98 -6.53 6.13
CA SER A 160 -5.99 -6.86 5.14
C SER A 160 -5.60 -6.25 3.81
N THR A 161 -5.62 -7.07 2.77
CA THR A 161 -5.37 -6.65 1.39
C THR A 161 -6.66 -6.76 0.59
N LYS A 162 -6.81 -5.86 -0.38
CA LYS A 162 -7.97 -5.87 -1.27
C LYS A 162 -7.58 -5.36 -2.63
N PHE A 163 -7.42 -6.29 -3.57
CA PHE A 163 -7.19 -5.97 -4.98
C PHE A 163 -8.49 -6.26 -5.71
N LYS A 164 -9.18 -5.23 -6.17
CA LYS A 164 -10.52 -5.34 -6.76
C LYS A 164 -10.46 -5.03 -8.25
N PHE A 165 -10.61 -6.07 -9.05
CA PHE A 165 -10.55 -6.02 -10.52
C PHE A 165 -11.63 -6.91 -11.16
N GLY A 166 -12.81 -6.97 -10.52
CA GLY A 166 -13.97 -7.65 -11.10
C GLY A 166 -13.93 -9.18 -11.01
N GLN A 167 -13.17 -9.76 -10.07
CA GLN A 167 -13.10 -11.22 -9.86
C GLN A 167 -14.47 -11.87 -9.60
N ASN A 168 -15.41 -11.09 -9.06
CA ASN A 168 -16.78 -11.53 -8.80
C ASN A 168 -17.72 -11.44 -10.03
N LEU A 169 -17.23 -10.96 -11.19
CA LEU A 169 -18.02 -10.82 -12.41
C LEU A 169 -18.04 -12.14 -13.19
N THR A 170 -19.17 -12.41 -13.85
CA THR A 170 -19.26 -13.45 -14.88
C THR A 170 -18.32 -13.13 -16.04
N GLU A 171 -17.93 -14.15 -16.80
CA GLU A 171 -17.04 -13.99 -17.96
C GLU A 171 -17.58 -12.96 -18.97
N SER A 172 -18.88 -13.03 -19.31
CA SER A 172 -19.52 -12.05 -20.21
C SER A 172 -19.36 -10.62 -19.70
N LYS A 173 -19.73 -10.35 -18.44
CA LYS A 173 -19.62 -8.99 -17.87
C LYS A 173 -18.18 -8.52 -17.76
N ARG A 174 -17.24 -9.44 -17.53
CA ARG A 174 -15.81 -9.13 -17.51
C ARG A 174 -15.30 -8.73 -18.88
N ASN A 175 -15.73 -9.44 -19.94
CA ASN A 175 -15.43 -9.08 -21.32
C ASN A 175 -16.01 -7.72 -21.69
N ASP A 176 -17.23 -7.40 -21.24
CA ASP A 176 -17.81 -6.08 -21.47
C ASP A 176 -17.01 -4.97 -20.80
N VAL A 177 -16.54 -5.19 -19.56
CA VAL A 177 -15.63 -4.25 -18.88
C VAL A 177 -14.31 -4.10 -19.63
N LEU A 178 -13.69 -5.20 -20.08
CA LEU A 178 -12.43 -5.15 -20.85
C LEU A 178 -12.60 -4.39 -22.17
N ASN A 179 -13.72 -4.58 -22.87
CA ASN A 179 -14.06 -3.84 -24.09
C ASN A 179 -14.27 -2.36 -23.79
N GLY A 180 -15.01 -2.03 -22.72
CA GLY A 180 -15.24 -0.66 -22.28
C GLY A 180 -13.94 0.07 -21.94
N LEU A 181 -13.02 -0.57 -21.21
CA LEU A 181 -11.69 -0.03 -20.90
C LEU A 181 -10.87 0.20 -22.18
N THR A 182 -10.88 -0.77 -23.10
CA THR A 182 -10.13 -0.67 -24.37
C THR A 182 -10.66 0.45 -25.25
N GLN A 183 -11.99 0.61 -25.34
CA GLN A 183 -12.63 1.67 -26.13
C GLN A 183 -12.43 3.05 -25.50
N ARG A 184 -12.51 3.14 -24.17
CA ARG A 184 -12.32 4.40 -23.44
C ARG A 184 -10.87 4.87 -23.48
N SER A 185 -9.90 3.96 -23.38
CA SER A 185 -8.46 4.21 -23.54
C SER A 185 -7.93 5.39 -22.71
N SER A 186 -8.40 5.54 -21.47
CA SER A 186 -7.84 6.49 -20.50
C SER A 186 -6.49 6.01 -19.92
N ASP A 187 -5.77 6.90 -19.24
CA ASP A 187 -4.37 6.71 -18.80
C ASP A 187 -4.03 5.34 -18.19
N ARG A 188 -4.93 4.80 -17.34
CA ARG A 188 -4.73 3.52 -16.64
C ARG A 188 -5.63 2.37 -17.13
N ASP A 189 -6.35 2.55 -18.23
CA ASP A 189 -7.29 1.54 -18.72
C ASP A 189 -6.57 0.27 -19.20
N GLN A 190 -5.42 0.42 -19.85
CA GLN A 190 -4.61 -0.72 -20.28
C GLN A 190 -4.06 -1.50 -19.08
N GLU A 191 -3.45 -0.82 -18.11
CA GLU A 191 -2.95 -1.40 -16.86
C GLU A 191 -4.09 -2.12 -16.11
N THR A 192 -5.26 -1.49 -16.02
CA THR A 192 -6.45 -2.08 -15.40
C THR A 192 -6.89 -3.35 -16.13
N ALA A 193 -6.91 -3.34 -17.47
CA ALA A 193 -7.26 -4.51 -18.26
C ALA A 193 -6.28 -5.68 -18.05
N GLU A 194 -4.99 -5.39 -17.93
CA GLU A 194 -3.96 -6.38 -17.59
C GLU A 194 -4.20 -6.98 -16.20
N MET A 195 -4.51 -6.16 -15.19
CA MET A 195 -4.87 -6.63 -13.85
C MET A 195 -6.11 -7.54 -13.85
N ILE A 196 -7.15 -7.17 -14.61
CA ILE A 196 -8.36 -8.01 -14.77
C ILE A 196 -8.00 -9.37 -15.36
N ARG A 197 -7.14 -9.41 -16.38
CA ARG A 197 -6.71 -10.66 -17.04
C ARG A 197 -5.85 -11.52 -16.12
N GLY A 198 -4.92 -10.93 -15.37
CA GLY A 198 -4.04 -11.66 -14.45
C GLY A 198 -4.81 -12.30 -13.29
N LEU A 199 -5.67 -11.52 -12.62
CA LEU A 199 -6.43 -12.00 -11.46
C LEU A 199 -7.62 -12.91 -11.84
N ALA A 200 -8.00 -12.93 -13.12
CA ALA A 200 -8.99 -13.83 -13.66
C ALA A 200 -8.50 -15.28 -13.80
N CYS A 201 -7.19 -15.51 -13.81
CA CYS A 201 -6.57 -16.79 -14.17
C CYS A 201 -5.75 -17.44 -13.02
N PRO A 202 -6.33 -17.84 -11.89
CA PRO A 202 -5.60 -18.58 -10.86
C PRO A 202 -5.35 -20.08 -11.20
N HIS A 203 -5.66 -20.58 -12.41
CA HIS A 203 -5.69 -22.03 -12.70
C HIS A 203 -5.05 -22.52 -14.03
N MET A 204 -4.09 -21.80 -14.63
CA MET A 204 -3.37 -22.34 -15.81
C MET A 204 -1.94 -22.83 -15.57
N GLU A 205 -1.34 -22.69 -14.38
CA GLU A 205 0.07 -23.08 -14.17
C GLU A 205 0.29 -24.45 -13.48
N SER A 206 -0.71 -25.32 -13.34
CA SER A 206 -0.53 -26.66 -12.75
C SER A 206 -0.80 -27.86 -13.66
N LYS A 207 -0.88 -27.67 -14.99
CA LYS A 207 -1.00 -28.79 -15.94
C LYS A 207 -0.20 -28.58 -17.24
N SER A 208 1.13 -28.63 -17.16
CA SER A 208 1.98 -28.90 -18.34
C SER A 208 3.39 -29.42 -17.99
N LYS A 209 3.53 -30.15 -16.88
CA LYS A 209 4.71 -30.98 -16.61
C LYS A 209 4.27 -32.39 -16.22
N ASN A 210 3.92 -33.18 -17.23
CA ASN A 210 4.05 -34.64 -17.29
C ASN A 210 3.53 -35.11 -18.65
N GLU A 211 4.41 -35.06 -19.64
CA GLU A 211 4.50 -36.05 -20.73
C GLU A 211 5.93 -36.55 -20.76
#